data_AF-A0A9D7IX22-F1
#
_entry.id   AF-A0A9D7IX22-F1
#
_cell.length_a   1.000
_cell.length_b   1.000
_cell.length_c   1.000
_cell.angle_alpha   90.00
_cell.angle_beta   90.00
_cell.angle_gamma   90.00
#
_symmetry.space_group_name_H-M   'P 1'
#
loop_
_entity.id
_entity.type
_entity.pdbx_description
1 polymer ?
#
loop_
_entity_poly.entity_id
_entity_poly.type
_entity_poly.pdbx_seq_one_letter_code
_entity_poly.pdbx_strand_id
1 'polypeptide(L)'
;MRIAIIGAGPAGSHLAHQLSRKGFDVLLFDAREAWEKPCGGGVTSKALREFDFLRDGGTPKQMISSLSLISAKENKITVAPRHDFAVYSRRN
;
A
#
# COMPACT_ATOMS: atom_id res chain seq x y z
N MET A 1 -5.54 28.24 7.47
CA MET A 1 -4.24 27.90 6.85
C MET A 1 -4.50 26.97 5.68
N ARG A 2 -3.91 27.24 4.51
CA ARG A 2 -4.03 26.41 3.31
C ARG A 2 -2.75 25.58 3.12
N ILE A 3 -2.89 24.29 2.85
CA ILE A 3 -1.76 23.35 2.72
C ILE A 3 -1.76 22.78 1.31
N ALA A 4 -0.62 22.86 0.63
CA ALA A 4 -0.41 22.20 -0.66
C ALA A 4 0.40 20.92 -0.46
N ILE A 5 -0.04 19.82 -1.07
CA ILE A 5 0.64 18.52 -1.08
C ILE A 5 0.98 18.17 -2.53
N ILE A 6 2.25 17.85 -2.80
CA ILE A 6 2.73 17.45 -4.12
C ILE A 6 2.98 15.94 -4.13
N GLY A 7 2.17 15.22 -4.92
CA GLY A 7 2.13 13.76 -5.05
C GLY A 7 0.91 13.13 -4.37
N ALA A 8 0.01 12.53 -5.15
CA ALA A 8 -1.21 11.81 -4.74
C ALA A 8 -1.00 10.30 -4.59
N GLY A 9 0.24 9.83 -4.46
CA GLY A 9 0.55 8.45 -4.05
C GLY A 9 0.06 8.13 -2.64
N PRO A 10 0.33 6.92 -2.11
CA PRO A 10 -0.18 6.48 -0.80
C PRO A 10 0.14 7.44 0.36
N ALA A 11 1.33 8.03 0.37
CA ALA A 11 1.72 8.98 1.42
C ALA A 11 0.93 10.29 1.35
N GLY A 12 0.89 10.94 0.18
CA GLY A 12 0.25 12.24 0.03
C GLY A 12 -1.28 12.17 0.09
N SER A 13 -1.89 11.13 -0.48
CA SER A 13 -3.34 10.89 -0.36
C SER A 13 -3.74 10.63 1.10
N HIS A 14 -2.96 9.85 1.85
CA HIS A 14 -3.24 9.63 3.27
C HIS A 14 -3.08 10.91 4.10
N LEU A 15 -2.01 11.69 3.86
CA LEU A 15 -1.82 12.97 4.54
C LEU A 15 -2.94 13.96 4.22
N ALA A 16 -3.33 14.06 2.95
CA ALA A 16 -4.43 14.92 2.51
C ALA A 16 -5.72 14.55 3.24
N HIS A 17 -6.07 13.26 3.27
CA HIS A 17 -7.21 12.74 4.01
C HIS A 17 -7.18 13.15 5.50
N GLN A 18 -6.04 12.94 6.16
CA GLN A 18 -5.90 13.26 7.59
C GLN A 18 -6.00 14.75 7.89
N LEU A 19 -5.41 15.61 7.06
CA LEU A 19 -5.48 17.06 7.22
C LEU A 19 -6.88 17.60 6.91
N SER A 20 -7.52 17.13 5.84
CA SER A 20 -8.90 17.51 5.53
C SER A 20 -9.88 17.13 6.64
N ARG A 21 -9.73 15.93 7.24
CA ARG A 21 -10.55 15.52 8.41
C ARG A 21 -10.33 16.38 9.66
N LYS A 22 -9.21 17.09 9.74
CA LYS A 22 -8.90 18.05 10.82
C LYS A 22 -9.34 19.49 10.48
N GLY A 23 -10.03 19.70 9.36
CA GLY A 23 -10.60 21.00 8.98
C GLY A 23 -9.64 21.93 8.23
N PHE A 24 -8.50 21.42 7.74
CA PHE A 24 -7.59 22.22 6.91
C PHE A 24 -8.07 22.28 5.46
N ASP A 25 -7.85 23.42 4.81
CA ASP A 25 -8.00 23.59 3.37
C ASP A 25 -6.76 22.98 2.67
N VAL A 26 -6.94 21.86 1.99
CA VAL A 26 -5.86 21.05 1.41
C VAL A 26 -6.00 21.02 -0.11
N LEU A 27 -4.93 21.40 -0.80
CA LEU A 27 -4.77 21.23 -2.24
C LEU A 27 -3.82 20.07 -2.51
N LEU A 28 -4.31 19.02 -3.16
CA LEU A 28 -3.51 17.86 -3.56
C LEU A 28 -3.22 17.92 -5.06
N PHE A 29 -1.95 17.91 -5.41
CA PHE A 29 -1.47 17.91 -6.79
C PHE A 29 -0.78 16.59 -7.09
N ASP A 30 -0.96 16.07 -8.31
CA ASP A 30 -0.11 15.00 -8.84
C ASP A 30 0.27 15.35 -10.28
N ALA A 31 1.46 14.92 -10.69
CA ALA A 31 1.95 15.14 -12.05
C ALA A 31 1.33 14.17 -13.06
N ARG A 32 0.71 13.09 -12.58
CA ARG A 32 0.05 12.08 -13.39
C ARG A 32 -1.38 11.89 -12.88
N GLU A 33 -2.30 11.55 -13.77
CA GLU A 33 -3.67 11.19 -13.40
C GLU A 33 -3.69 9.83 -12.66
N ALA A 34 -4.71 8.99 -12.84
CA ALA A 34 -4.82 7.66 -12.22
C ALA A 34 -3.72 6.69 -12.74
N TRP A 35 -2.47 7.01 -12.48
CA TRP A 35 -1.29 6.27 -12.89
C TRP A 35 -0.87 5.31 -11.79
N GLU A 36 -0.74 4.05 -12.16
CA GLU A 36 -0.19 3.04 -11.27
C GLU A 36 1.32 2.93 -11.49
N LYS A 37 2.07 3.26 -10.44
CA LYS A 37 3.52 3.01 -10.46
C LYS A 37 3.80 1.51 -10.55
N PRO A 38 4.80 1.06 -11.32
CA PRO A 38 5.18 -0.34 -11.36
C PRO A 38 5.63 -0.78 -9.96
N CYS A 39 4.79 -1.55 -9.29
CA CYS A 39 4.99 -1.96 -7.91
C CYS A 39 4.48 -3.39 -7.72
N GLY A 40 5.18 -4.17 -6.89
CA GLY A 40 4.74 -5.52 -6.54
C GLY A 40 3.52 -5.57 -5.62
N GLY A 41 2.98 -4.43 -5.17
CA GLY A 41 1.74 -4.37 -4.36
C GLY A 41 1.85 -4.93 -2.93
N GLY A 42 3.03 -5.38 -2.50
CA GLY A 42 3.24 -5.97 -1.18
C GLY A 42 3.08 -4.96 -0.04
N VAL A 43 2.19 -5.26 0.91
CA VAL A 43 1.93 -4.50 2.12
C VAL A 43 2.15 -5.39 3.33
N THR A 44 3.09 -4.99 4.18
CA THR A 44 3.52 -5.77 5.35
C THR A 44 2.40 -5.97 6.37
N SER A 45 2.49 -7.04 7.15
CA SER A 45 1.60 -7.29 8.28
C SER A 45 1.60 -6.14 9.31
N LYS A 46 2.72 -5.42 9.46
CA LYS A 46 2.80 -4.22 10.31
C LYS A 46 1.90 -3.11 9.78
N ALA A 47 1.97 -2.80 8.48
CA ALA A 47 1.14 -1.77 7.88
C ALA A 47 -0.36 -2.13 7.93
N LEU A 48 -0.71 -3.41 7.73
CA LEU A 48 -2.10 -3.87 7.85
C LEU A 48 -2.67 -3.73 9.27
N ARG A 49 -1.82 -3.84 10.31
CA ARG A 49 -2.25 -3.59 11.70
C ARG A 49 -2.39 -2.12 12.03
N GLU A 50 -1.56 -1.27 11.43
CA GLU A 50 -1.57 0.18 11.66
C GLU A 50 -2.73 0.88 10.93
N PHE A 51 -3.04 0.42 9.73
CA PHE A 51 -4.00 1.08 8.83
C PHE A 51 -5.17 0.15 8.53
N ASP A 52 -6.25 0.27 9.31
CA ASP A 52 -7.45 -0.57 9.17
C ASP A 52 -8.04 -0.52 7.75
N PHE A 53 -7.96 0.63 7.05
CA PHE A 53 -8.46 0.75 5.69
C PHE A 53 -7.69 -0.12 4.66
N LEU A 54 -6.46 -0.54 4.97
CA LEU A 54 -5.74 -1.50 4.16
C LEU A 54 -6.28 -2.92 4.45
N ARG A 55 -6.40 -3.29 5.72
CA ARG A 55 -6.87 -4.61 6.15
C ARG A 55 -8.33 -4.87 5.76
N ASP A 56 -9.22 -3.95 6.10
CA ASP A 56 -10.67 -4.13 6.04
C ASP A 56 -11.31 -3.41 4.85
N GLY A 57 -10.53 -2.60 4.12
CA GLY A 57 -11.00 -1.92 2.92
C GLY A 57 -11.40 -2.89 1.81
N GLY A 58 -12.39 -2.49 1.01
CA GLY A 58 -12.96 -3.27 -0.09
C GLY A 58 -12.07 -3.41 -1.33
N THR A 59 -10.88 -2.79 -1.34
CA THR A 59 -9.92 -2.95 -2.45
C THR A 59 -9.45 -4.41 -2.52
N PRO A 60 -9.56 -5.08 -3.69
CA PRO A 60 -9.08 -6.44 -3.87
C PRO A 60 -7.62 -6.60 -3.46
N LYS A 61 -7.35 -7.68 -2.73
CA LYS A 61 -6.03 -8.04 -2.22
C LYS A 61 -5.94 -9.54 -1.99
N GLN A 62 -4.76 -10.08 -2.19
CA GLN A 62 -4.46 -11.46 -1.85
C GLN A 62 -3.70 -11.50 -0.52
N MET A 63 -4.21 -12.26 0.44
CA MET A 63 -3.47 -12.55 1.67
C MET A 63 -2.43 -13.64 1.39
N ILE A 64 -1.20 -13.42 1.84
CA ILE A 64 -0.06 -14.29 1.61
C ILE A 64 0.38 -14.91 2.94
N SER A 65 0.24 -16.22 3.02
CA SER A 65 0.61 -17.06 4.16
C SER A 65 1.76 -18.03 3.86
N SER A 66 2.35 -17.97 2.67
CA SER A 66 3.49 -18.78 2.25
C SER A 66 4.35 -18.08 1.20
N LEU A 67 5.67 -18.23 1.32
CA LEU A 67 6.68 -17.60 0.46
C LEU A 67 7.67 -18.67 -0.01
N SER A 68 8.06 -18.60 -1.28
CA SER A 68 9.22 -19.36 -1.81
C SER A 68 10.42 -18.42 -1.93
N LEU A 69 11.53 -18.79 -1.31
CA LEU A 69 12.83 -18.14 -1.48
C LEU A 69 13.68 -19.02 -2.39
N ILE A 70 14.14 -18.47 -3.51
CA ILE A 70 14.96 -19.18 -4.50
C ILE A 70 16.32 -18.49 -4.55
N SER A 71 17.39 -19.25 -4.32
CA SER A 71 18.76 -18.75 -4.45
C SER A 71 19.24 -18.75 -5.91
N ALA A 72 20.32 -18.03 -6.22
CA ALA A 72 20.93 -18.04 -7.55
C ALA A 72 21.46 -19.41 -8.02
N LYS A 73 21.58 -20.39 -7.10
CA LYS A 73 21.92 -21.79 -7.43
C LYS A 73 20.68 -22.67 -7.58
N GLU A 74 19.50 -22.08 -7.73
CA GLU A 74 18.20 -22.75 -7.84
C GLU A 74 17.77 -23.56 -6.60
N ASN A 75 18.48 -23.43 -5.47
CA ASN A 75 17.98 -23.98 -4.21
C ASN A 75 16.72 -23.21 -3.80
N LYS A 76 15.65 -23.95 -3.50
CA LYS A 76 14.34 -23.41 -3.10
C LYS A 76 13.99 -23.82 -1.68
N ILE A 77 13.60 -22.85 -0.86
CA ILE A 77 12.97 -23.10 0.44
C ILE A 77 11.58 -22.45 0.46
N THR A 78 10.62 -23.13 1.06
CA THR A 78 9.28 -22.56 1.30
C THR A 78 9.18 -22.24 2.78
N VAL A 79 8.76 -21.01 3.10
CA VAL A 79 8.66 -20.51 4.46
C VAL A 79 7.30 -19.86 4.68
N ALA A 80 6.70 -20.10 5.85
CA ALA A 80 5.55 -19.34 6.30
C ALA A 80 6.02 -18.01 6.93
N PRO A 81 5.39 -16.86 6.59
CA PRO A 81 5.68 -15.61 7.28
C PRO A 81 5.15 -15.68 8.71
N ARG A 82 5.78 -14.95 9.64
CA ARG A 82 5.35 -14.88 11.04
C ARG A 82 3.91 -14.38 11.19
N HIS A 83 3.49 -13.50 10.30
CA HIS A 83 2.12 -13.02 10.16
C HIS A 83 1.83 -12.83 8.68
N ASP A 84 0.60 -13.15 8.27
CA ASP A 84 0.13 -12.92 6.91
C ASP A 84 0.28 -11.45 6.52
N PHE A 85 0.60 -11.23 5.25
CA PHE A 85 0.70 -9.91 4.65
C PHE A 85 -0.13 -9.88 3.37
N ALA A 86 -0.35 -8.71 2.79
CA ALA A 86 -1.22 -8.57 1.62
C ALA A 86 -0.39 -8.22 0.38
N VAL A 87 -0.83 -8.70 -0.77
CA VAL A 87 -0.42 -8.21 -2.08
C VAL A 87 -1.64 -7.62 -2.76
N TYR A 88 -1.60 -6.31 -3.01
CA TYR A 88 -2.57 -5.61 -3.86
C TYR A 88 -2.11 -5.75 -5.30
N SER A 89 -2.59 -6.79 -5.98
CA SER A 89 -2.44 -6.91 -7.43
C SER A 89 -3.68 -6.34 -8.10
N ARG A 90 -3.49 -5.46 -9.09
CA ARG A 90 -4.59 -4.84 -9.86
C ARG A 90 -4.59 -5.29 -11.32
N ARG A 91 -4.52 -6.61 -11.53
CA ARG A 91 -5.12 -7.18 -12.74
C ARG A 91 -6.56 -7.56 -12.38
N ASN A 92 -7.52 -6.85 -12.98
CA ASN A 92 -8.85 -7.41 -13.20
C ASN A 92 -8.72 -8.63 -14.10
#